data_AF-A0A834G5X7-F1
#
_entry.id   AF-A0A834G5X7-F1
#
_cell.length_a   1.000
_cell.length_b   1.000
_cell.length_c   1.000
_cell.angle_alpha   90.00
_cell.angle_beta   90.00
_cell.angle_gamma   90.00
#
_symmetry.space_group_name_H-M   'P 1'
#
loop_
_entity.id
_entity.type
_entity.pdbx_description
1 polymer ?
#
loop_
_entity_poly.entity_id
_entity_poly.type
_entity_poly.pdbx_seq_one_letter_code
_entity_poly.pdbx_strand_id
1 'polypeptide(L)'
;MKMNPLVSVLHLYDVVNAPGVTGDVSHMDTGAVVRGFLGQPQLESALTGMDLVVIPAGVPTKPGMTRDDLFNINAGIVKTLFPIAAEVFKKAGTYDPKRLLGVTMLEVVRANTFVAEVLGLDPREVDVPVVGGHAGVTIFASSVTGLSECIARFILHLEIVNP
;
A
#
# COMPACT_ATOMS: atom_id res chain seq x y z
N MET A 1 5.74 9.25 -5.05
CA MET A 1 6.52 9.72 -3.88
C MET A 1 7.47 10.87 -4.21
N LYS A 2 8.39 10.74 -5.17
CA LYS A 2 9.37 11.79 -5.53
C LYS A 2 8.79 13.19 -5.83
N MET A 3 7.60 13.25 -6.40
CA MET A 3 6.91 14.52 -6.71
C MET A 3 6.19 15.17 -5.52
N ASN A 4 6.11 14.49 -4.37
CA ASN A 4 5.40 15.03 -3.21
C ASN A 4 6.29 16.06 -2.48
N PRO A 5 5.86 17.32 -2.32
CA PRO A 5 6.65 18.36 -1.66
C PRO A 5 6.87 18.12 -0.17
N LEU A 6 6.09 17.24 0.47
CA LEU A 6 6.26 16.84 1.87
C LEU A 6 7.38 15.82 2.06
N VAL A 7 7.93 15.26 0.97
CA VAL A 7 9.03 14.30 1.02
C VAL A 7 10.34 15.04 0.83
N SER A 8 11.15 15.12 1.89
CA SER A 8 12.50 15.72 1.85
C SER A 8 13.58 14.71 1.45
N VAL A 9 13.47 13.48 1.93
CA VAL A 9 14.40 12.38 1.64
C VAL A 9 13.60 11.14 1.24
N LEU A 10 14.01 10.48 0.16
CA LEU A 10 13.40 9.28 -0.37
C LEU A 10 14.44 8.17 -0.46
N HIS A 11 14.38 7.21 0.46
CA HIS A 11 15.17 5.99 0.39
C HIS A 11 14.41 4.93 -0.41
N LEU A 12 15.05 4.40 -1.46
CA LEU A 12 14.54 3.31 -2.27
C LEU A 12 15.34 2.05 -1.95
N TYR A 13 14.65 1.03 -1.44
CA TYR A 13 15.26 -0.27 -1.10
C TYR A 13 14.64 -1.37 -1.95
N ASP A 14 15.48 -2.24 -2.51
CA ASP A 14 15.05 -3.48 -3.13
C ASP A 14 16.18 -4.53 -3.05
N VAL A 15 15.84 -5.80 -3.18
CA VAL A 15 16.80 -6.89 -3.34
C VAL A 15 17.44 -6.89 -4.72
N VAL A 16 16.79 -6.30 -5.72
CA VAL A 16 17.26 -6.19 -7.11
C VAL A 16 17.03 -4.79 -7.69
N ASN A 17 17.85 -4.35 -8.63
CA ASN A 17 17.64 -3.16 -9.46
C ASN A 17 17.50 -1.79 -8.75
N ALA A 18 17.59 -1.72 -7.41
CA ALA A 18 17.48 -0.47 -6.66
C ALA A 18 18.38 0.68 -7.19
N PRO A 19 19.65 0.45 -7.60
CA PRO A 19 20.49 1.51 -8.15
C PRO A 19 19.97 2.10 -9.46
N GLY A 20 19.42 1.26 -10.35
CA GLY A 20 18.88 1.71 -11.65
C GLY A 20 17.64 2.58 -11.45
N VAL A 21 16.71 2.14 -10.60
CA VAL A 21 15.50 2.90 -10.27
C VAL A 21 15.86 4.20 -9.55
N THR A 22 16.86 4.17 -8.68
CA THR A 22 17.36 5.37 -8.00
C THR A 22 17.92 6.39 -8.99
N GLY A 23 18.73 5.93 -9.95
CA GLY A 23 19.27 6.79 -11.01
C GLY A 23 18.14 7.49 -11.76
N ASP A 24 17.16 6.74 -12.23
CA ASP A 24 16.00 7.26 -12.96
C ASP A 24 15.21 8.30 -12.15
N VAL A 25 14.82 7.95 -10.92
CA VAL A 25 14.00 8.83 -10.05
C VAL A 25 14.78 10.05 -9.57
N SER A 26 16.11 9.97 -9.46
CA SER A 26 16.95 11.07 -9.00
C SER A 26 17.05 12.23 -10.00
N HIS A 27 16.80 11.98 -11.27
CA HIS A 27 16.86 13.00 -12.32
C HIS A 27 15.60 13.87 -12.39
N MET A 28 14.54 13.52 -11.64
CA MET A 28 13.35 14.34 -11.55
C MET A 28 13.63 15.63 -10.77
N ASP A 29 13.33 16.78 -11.37
CA ASP A 29 13.52 18.12 -10.80
C ASP A 29 12.49 18.41 -9.70
N THR A 30 12.72 17.84 -8.52
CA THR A 30 11.91 18.03 -7.31
C THR A 30 12.83 18.11 -6.09
N GLY A 31 12.36 18.74 -5.01
CA GLY A 31 13.17 19.00 -3.81
C GLY A 31 13.63 17.76 -3.02
N ALA A 32 13.05 16.58 -3.25
CA ALA A 32 13.39 15.38 -2.47
C ALA A 32 14.75 14.79 -2.87
N VAL A 33 15.60 14.48 -1.90
CA VAL A 33 16.89 13.80 -2.10
C VAL A 33 16.66 12.29 -2.15
N VAL A 34 17.08 11.63 -3.23
CA VAL A 34 16.85 10.19 -3.45
C VAL A 34 18.13 9.41 -3.15
N ARG A 35 18.01 8.28 -2.42
CA ARG A 35 19.11 7.33 -2.18
C ARG A 35 18.65 5.91 -2.41
N GLY A 36 19.50 5.11 -3.04
CA GLY A 36 19.23 3.71 -3.36
C GLY A 36 19.98 2.75 -2.43
N PHE A 37 19.32 1.69 -2.01
CA PHE A 37 19.85 0.65 -1.15
C PHE A 37 19.55 -0.72 -1.78
N LEU A 38 20.59 -1.50 -2.03
CA LEU A 38 20.50 -2.79 -2.70
C LEU A 38 20.83 -3.93 -1.75
N GLY A 39 19.91 -4.87 -1.65
CA GLY A 39 20.10 -6.13 -0.94
C GLY A 39 20.07 -5.99 0.59
N GLN A 40 19.87 -7.13 1.25
CA GLN A 40 19.64 -7.20 2.69
C GLN A 40 20.70 -6.49 3.57
N PRO A 41 22.01 -6.49 3.26
CA PRO A 41 23.01 -5.78 4.06
C PRO A 41 22.78 -4.27 4.16
N GLN A 42 22.09 -3.66 3.18
CA GLN A 42 21.84 -2.22 3.15
C GLN A 42 20.48 -1.82 3.73
N LEU A 43 19.66 -2.79 4.15
CA LEU A 43 18.30 -2.54 4.66
C LEU A 43 18.30 -1.67 5.94
N GLU A 44 19.19 -1.94 6.90
CA GLU A 44 19.29 -1.13 8.12
C GLU A 44 19.66 0.33 7.80
N SER A 45 20.56 0.53 6.83
CA SER A 45 20.92 1.87 6.35
C SER A 45 19.75 2.57 5.63
N ALA A 46 18.92 1.82 4.91
CA ALA A 46 17.72 2.36 4.25
C ALA A 46 16.67 2.84 5.25
N LEU A 47 16.58 2.21 6.42
CA LEU A 47 15.54 2.49 7.44
C LEU A 47 15.96 3.54 8.46
N THR A 48 17.27 3.70 8.67
CA THR A 48 17.81 4.60 9.69
C THR A 48 17.38 6.06 9.42
N GLY A 49 16.69 6.66 10.40
CA GLY A 49 16.24 8.06 10.33
C GLY A 49 15.00 8.29 9.46
N MET A 50 14.26 7.26 9.05
CA MET A 50 13.02 7.41 8.28
C MET A 50 11.80 7.64 9.19
N ASP A 51 10.94 8.58 8.81
CA ASP A 51 9.69 8.89 9.52
C ASP A 51 8.51 8.03 9.07
N LEU A 52 8.56 7.55 7.82
CA LEU A 52 7.54 6.74 7.17
C LEU A 52 8.22 5.65 6.33
N VAL A 53 7.79 4.42 6.49
CA VAL A 53 8.23 3.28 5.68
C VAL A 53 7.04 2.70 4.95
N VAL A 54 7.12 2.67 3.63
CA VAL A 54 6.11 2.04 2.77
C VAL A 54 6.69 0.73 2.27
N ILE A 55 5.97 -0.38 2.48
CA ILE A 55 6.38 -1.72 2.05
C ILE A 55 5.42 -2.19 0.95
N PRO A 56 5.68 -1.86 -0.33
CA PRO A 56 4.95 -2.43 -1.45
C PRO A 56 5.51 -3.81 -1.85
N ALA A 57 6.52 -4.32 -1.12
CA ALA A 57 7.21 -5.56 -1.45
C ALA A 57 6.26 -6.75 -1.43
N GLY A 58 6.23 -7.48 -2.54
CA GLY A 58 5.40 -8.65 -2.73
C GLY A 58 5.57 -9.18 -4.14
N VAL A 59 5.16 -10.43 -4.34
CA VAL A 59 5.13 -11.05 -5.67
C VAL A 59 3.71 -10.92 -6.22
N PRO A 60 3.53 -10.48 -7.48
CA PRO A 60 2.21 -10.47 -8.10
C PRO A 60 1.71 -11.89 -8.33
N THR A 61 0.39 -12.07 -8.37
CA THR A 61 -0.21 -13.34 -8.78
C THR A 61 0.25 -13.73 -10.17
N LYS A 62 0.66 -15.00 -10.34
CA LYS A 62 1.01 -15.57 -11.64
C LYS A 62 0.00 -16.65 -12.01
N PRO A 63 -0.30 -16.85 -13.31
CA PRO A 63 -1.12 -17.97 -13.75
C PRO A 63 -0.59 -19.29 -13.20
N GLY A 64 -1.46 -20.11 -12.59
CA GLY A 64 -1.10 -21.38 -11.96
C GLY A 64 -0.64 -21.29 -10.50
N MET A 65 -0.56 -20.10 -9.91
CA MET A 65 -0.26 -19.91 -8.48
C MET A 65 -1.55 -19.93 -7.65
N THR A 66 -1.56 -20.63 -6.51
CA THR A 66 -2.71 -20.63 -5.60
C THR A 66 -2.69 -19.42 -4.66
N ARG A 67 -3.83 -19.14 -4.00
CA ARG A 67 -3.91 -18.09 -2.98
C ARG A 67 -2.97 -18.36 -1.80
N ASP A 68 -2.81 -19.63 -1.42
CA ASP A 68 -1.95 -20.03 -0.31
C ASP A 68 -0.47 -19.88 -0.66
N ASP A 69 -0.07 -20.20 -1.89
CA ASP A 69 1.30 -19.99 -2.36
C ASP A 69 1.65 -18.49 -2.33
N LEU A 70 0.75 -17.65 -2.82
CA LEU A 70 0.91 -16.19 -2.77
C LEU A 70 1.03 -15.69 -1.33
N PHE A 71 0.16 -16.18 -0.45
CA PHE A 71 0.19 -15.82 0.97
C PHE A 71 1.53 -16.23 1.61
N ASN A 72 1.98 -17.46 1.40
CA ASN A 72 3.22 -17.96 2.00
C ASN A 72 4.45 -17.18 1.51
N ILE A 73 4.52 -16.83 0.23
CA ILE A 73 5.61 -16.02 -0.34
C ILE A 73 5.60 -14.61 0.30
N ASN A 74 4.46 -13.92 0.26
CA ASN A 74 4.37 -12.55 0.74
C ASN A 74 4.50 -12.47 2.27
N ALA A 75 3.97 -13.44 3.01
CA ALA A 75 4.18 -13.57 4.45
C ALA A 75 5.66 -13.76 4.80
N GLY A 76 6.40 -14.54 4.00
CA GLY A 76 7.85 -14.69 4.15
C GLY A 76 8.61 -13.36 3.96
N ILE A 77 8.23 -12.56 2.96
CA ILE A 77 8.80 -11.24 2.70
C ILE A 77 8.54 -10.32 3.89
N VAL A 78 7.29 -10.20 4.34
CA VAL A 78 6.90 -9.36 5.48
C VAL A 78 7.60 -9.82 6.77
N LYS A 79 7.67 -11.13 7.01
CA LYS A 79 8.36 -11.72 8.18
C LYS A 79 9.86 -11.42 8.18
N THR A 80 10.46 -11.17 7.03
CA THR A 80 11.88 -10.80 6.94
C THR A 80 12.09 -9.31 7.16
N LEU A 81 11.27 -8.46 6.53
CA LEU A 81 11.41 -7.00 6.58
C LEU A 81 10.96 -6.40 7.92
N PHE A 82 9.83 -6.87 8.45
CA PHE A 82 9.19 -6.25 9.62
C PHE A 82 10.05 -6.33 10.89
N PRO A 83 10.65 -7.48 11.27
CA PRO A 83 11.50 -7.55 12.45
C PRO A 83 12.72 -6.64 12.34
N ILE A 84 13.34 -6.56 11.16
CA ILE A 84 14.50 -5.67 10.94
C ILE A 84 14.08 -4.21 11.11
N ALA A 85 12.96 -3.79 10.51
CA ALA A 85 12.41 -2.46 10.70
C ALA A 85 12.08 -2.16 12.16
N ALA A 86 11.41 -3.09 12.84
CA ALA A 86 11.09 -2.97 14.26
C ALA A 86 12.34 -2.79 15.12
N GLU A 87 13.40 -3.59 14.88
CA GLU A 87 14.66 -3.45 15.61
C GLU A 87 15.35 -2.12 15.35
N VAL A 88 15.37 -1.63 14.10
CA VAL A 88 15.92 -0.30 13.78
C VAL A 88 15.16 0.81 14.53
N PHE A 89 13.83 0.75 14.53
CA PHE A 89 13.02 1.74 15.24
C PHE A 89 13.11 1.61 16.77
N LYS A 90 13.30 0.40 17.31
CA LYS A 90 13.57 0.21 18.74
C LYS A 90 14.91 0.80 19.15
N LYS A 91 15.97 0.56 18.37
CA LYS A 91 17.30 1.17 18.59
C LYS A 91 17.23 2.70 18.54
N ALA A 92 16.40 3.25 17.67
CA ALA A 92 16.15 4.69 17.58
C ALA A 92 15.21 5.25 18.66
N GLY A 93 14.57 4.38 19.47
CA GLY A 93 13.60 4.79 20.49
C GLY A 93 12.25 5.27 19.94
N THR A 94 11.94 5.01 18.67
CA THR A 94 10.74 5.52 17.96
C THR A 94 9.72 4.45 17.60
N TYR A 95 9.96 3.19 18.00
CA TYR A 95 9.02 2.10 17.76
C TYR A 95 7.71 2.27 18.53
N ASP A 96 6.59 2.33 17.80
CA ASP A 96 5.24 2.36 18.35
C ASP A 96 4.33 1.41 17.54
N PRO A 97 3.73 0.38 18.16
CA PRO A 97 2.81 -0.53 17.47
C PRO A 97 1.58 0.18 16.89
N LYS A 98 1.18 1.34 17.42
CA LYS A 98 0.04 2.12 16.89
C LYS A 98 0.36 2.81 15.55
N ARG A 99 1.64 2.83 15.14
CA ARG A 99 2.09 3.41 13.87
C ARG A 99 2.19 2.38 12.75
N LEU A 100 1.80 1.12 13.00
CA LEU A 100 1.67 0.09 11.97
C LEU A 100 0.27 0.16 11.35
N LEU A 101 0.22 0.46 10.05
CA LEU A 101 -1.03 0.63 9.31
C LEU A 101 -1.04 -0.28 8.08
N GLY A 102 -2.12 -1.05 7.91
CA GLY A 102 -2.40 -1.76 6.66
C GLY A 102 -3.04 -0.79 5.67
N VAL A 103 -2.44 -0.61 4.48
CA VAL A 103 -2.99 0.28 3.46
C VAL A 103 -4.17 -0.41 2.77
N THR A 104 -5.39 0.02 3.09
CA THR A 104 -6.64 -0.46 2.45
C THR A 104 -7.27 0.59 1.53
N MET A 105 -6.61 1.74 1.34
CA MET A 105 -7.14 2.89 0.61
C MET A 105 -7.53 2.58 -0.84
N LEU A 106 -6.97 1.53 -1.45
CA LEU A 106 -7.39 1.10 -2.79
C LEU A 106 -8.88 0.72 -2.84
N GLU A 107 -9.40 0.10 -1.79
CA GLU A 107 -10.81 -0.30 -1.73
C GLU A 107 -11.72 0.92 -1.55
N VAL A 108 -11.27 1.94 -0.82
CA VAL A 108 -11.98 3.23 -0.75
C VAL A 108 -12.02 3.91 -2.11
N VAL A 109 -10.89 3.96 -2.82
CA VAL A 109 -10.82 4.55 -4.17
C VAL A 109 -11.74 3.81 -5.15
N ARG A 110 -11.77 2.47 -5.10
CA ARG A 110 -12.68 1.65 -5.92
C ARG A 110 -14.13 1.92 -5.59
N ALA A 111 -14.49 1.91 -4.31
CA ALA A 111 -15.85 2.18 -3.85
C ALA A 111 -16.33 3.58 -4.28
N ASN A 112 -15.50 4.61 -4.11
CA ASN A 112 -15.82 5.98 -4.53
C ASN A 112 -16.03 6.07 -6.05
N THR A 113 -15.13 5.45 -6.83
CA THR A 113 -15.22 5.45 -8.30
C THR A 113 -16.52 4.78 -8.77
N PHE A 114 -16.82 3.62 -8.20
CA PHE A 114 -18.00 2.86 -8.59
C PHE A 114 -19.30 3.58 -8.20
N VAL A 115 -19.38 4.11 -6.98
CA VAL A 115 -20.58 4.86 -6.53
C VAL A 115 -20.76 6.14 -7.35
N ALA A 116 -19.69 6.84 -7.69
CA ALA A 116 -19.74 8.01 -8.55
C ALA A 116 -20.28 7.67 -9.95
N GLU A 117 -19.87 6.54 -10.53
CA GLU A 117 -20.37 6.08 -11.82
C GLU A 117 -21.89 5.83 -11.80
N VAL A 118 -22.40 5.14 -10.76
CA VAL A 118 -23.83 4.86 -10.61
C VAL A 118 -24.65 6.14 -10.41
N LEU A 119 -24.11 7.11 -9.68
CA LEU A 119 -24.80 8.36 -9.36
C LEU A 119 -24.57 9.46 -10.41
N GLY A 120 -23.71 9.24 -11.41
CA GLY A 120 -23.32 10.26 -12.38
C GLY A 120 -22.58 11.44 -11.76
N LEU A 121 -21.84 11.20 -10.68
CA LEU A 121 -21.06 12.20 -9.95
C LEU A 121 -19.57 12.09 -10.29
N ASP A 122 -18.80 13.07 -9.82
CA ASP A 122 -17.34 12.99 -9.84
C ASP A 122 -16.83 12.12 -8.67
N PRO A 123 -15.94 11.13 -8.90
CA PRO A 123 -15.34 10.32 -7.83
C PRO A 123 -14.67 11.11 -6.72
N ARG A 124 -14.24 12.35 -7.00
CA ARG A 124 -13.62 13.26 -6.03
C ARG A 124 -14.62 13.87 -5.05
N GLU A 125 -15.91 13.83 -5.38
CA GLU A 125 -17.01 14.35 -4.57
C GLU A 125 -17.72 13.25 -3.77
N VAL A 126 -17.32 11.99 -3.97
CA VAL A 126 -17.88 10.82 -3.29
C VAL A 126 -16.93 10.32 -2.21
N ASP A 127 -17.48 10.04 -1.02
CA ASP A 127 -16.74 9.44 0.09
C ASP A 127 -17.52 8.24 0.65
N VAL A 128 -17.02 7.03 0.37
CA VAL A 128 -17.60 5.76 0.83
C VAL A 128 -16.68 5.16 1.89
N PRO A 129 -17.10 5.11 3.16
CA PRO A 129 -16.29 4.48 4.19
C PRO A 129 -16.24 2.96 3.98
N VAL A 130 -15.03 2.42 3.82
CA VAL A 130 -14.77 0.98 3.69
C VAL A 130 -14.08 0.46 4.96
N VAL A 131 -14.62 -0.60 5.54
CA VAL A 131 -14.11 -1.26 6.75
C VAL A 131 -13.91 -2.76 6.48
N GLY A 132 -13.20 -3.44 7.39
CA GLY A 132 -12.90 -4.85 7.27
C GLY A 132 -11.49 -5.13 6.73
N GLY A 133 -11.36 -6.09 5.82
CA GLY A 133 -10.10 -6.51 5.22
C GLY A 133 -9.86 -5.98 3.81
N HIS A 134 -8.93 -6.61 3.10
CA HIS A 134 -8.56 -6.29 1.71
C HIS A 134 -8.67 -7.53 0.80
N ALA A 135 -9.53 -8.48 1.16
CA ALA A 135 -9.69 -9.73 0.43
C ALA A 135 -11.16 -10.15 0.32
N GLY A 136 -11.71 -10.02 -0.89
CA GLY A 136 -13.07 -10.46 -1.25
C GLY A 136 -14.11 -10.05 -0.21
N VAL A 137 -14.79 -11.05 0.36
CA VAL A 137 -15.90 -10.86 1.32
C VAL A 137 -15.52 -10.20 2.64
N THR A 138 -14.22 -10.00 2.92
CA THR A 138 -13.79 -9.26 4.12
C THR A 138 -13.92 -7.75 3.96
N ILE A 139 -14.09 -7.25 2.74
CA ILE A 139 -14.23 -5.82 2.43
C ILE A 139 -15.70 -5.44 2.63
N PHE A 140 -15.96 -4.43 3.44
CA PHE A 140 -17.31 -3.93 3.72
C PHE A 140 -17.39 -2.44 3.46
N ALA A 141 -18.02 -2.05 2.35
CA ALA A 141 -18.40 -0.68 2.07
C ALA A 141 -19.67 -0.33 2.87
N SER A 142 -19.55 0.59 3.81
CA SER A 142 -20.70 1.07 4.59
C SER A 142 -21.61 1.95 3.74
N SER A 143 -22.90 1.97 4.11
CA SER A 143 -23.97 2.62 3.35
C SER A 143 -23.69 4.10 3.07
N VAL A 144 -23.69 4.47 1.80
CA VAL A 144 -23.75 5.86 1.34
C VAL A 144 -25.17 6.37 1.58
N THR A 145 -25.31 7.45 2.34
CA THR A 145 -26.60 8.13 2.53
C THR A 145 -27.22 8.49 1.18
N GLY A 146 -28.35 7.87 0.83
CA GLY A 146 -29.09 8.12 -0.41
C GLY A 146 -29.17 6.95 -1.39
N LEU A 147 -28.40 5.88 -1.19
CA LEU A 147 -28.52 4.63 -1.96
C LEU A 147 -29.41 3.63 -1.19
N SER A 148 -30.41 3.04 -1.86
CA SER A 148 -31.22 1.99 -1.24
C SER A 148 -30.35 0.78 -0.87
N GLU A 149 -30.68 0.07 0.23
CA GLU A 149 -29.94 -1.13 0.66
C GLU A 149 -29.77 -2.17 -0.46
N CYS A 150 -30.70 -2.23 -1.40
CA CYS A 150 -30.64 -3.09 -2.57
C CYS A 150 -29.47 -2.74 -3.50
N ILE A 151 -29.18 -1.46 -3.71
CA ILE A 151 -28.07 -1.03 -4.56
C ILE A 151 -26.75 -1.30 -3.83
N ALA A 152 -26.63 -0.93 -2.55
CA ALA A 152 -25.42 -1.18 -1.76
C ALA A 152 -25.01 -2.67 -1.73
N ARG A 153 -25.98 -3.60 -1.64
CA ARG A 153 -25.72 -5.05 -1.77
C ARG A 153 -25.27 -5.47 -3.16
N PHE A 154 -25.74 -4.81 -4.22
CA PHE A 154 -25.37 -5.10 -5.60
C PHE A 154 -23.94 -4.63 -5.92
N ILE A 155 -23.52 -3.49 -5.36
CA ILE A 155 -22.14 -2.95 -5.47
C ILE A 155 -21.12 -3.95 -4.89
N LEU A 156 -21.36 -4.41 -3.66
CA LEU A 156 -20.53 -5.43 -3.00
C LEU A 156 -20.51 -6.77 -3.75
N HIS A 157 -21.57 -7.13 -4.47
CA HIS A 157 -21.62 -8.37 -5.25
C HIS A 157 -20.80 -8.30 -6.54
N LEU A 158 -20.71 -7.12 -7.18
CA LEU A 158 -19.94 -6.94 -8.42
C LEU A 158 -18.42 -7.01 -8.19
N GLU A 159 -17.91 -6.50 -7.06
CA GLU A 159 -16.49 -6.65 -6.68
C GLU A 159 -16.09 -8.09 -6.33
N ILE A 160 -17.04 -8.96 -5.94
CA ILE A 160 -16.77 -10.38 -5.66
C ILE A 160 -16.74 -11.21 -6.95
N VAL A 161 -17.48 -10.80 -8.00
CA VAL A 161 -17.74 -11.64 -9.18
C VAL A 161 -16.84 -11.29 -10.39
N ASN A 162 -16.27 -10.09 -10.47
CA ASN A 162 -15.29 -9.75 -11.51
C ASN A 162 -13.89 -9.52 -10.92
N PRO A 163 -13.04 -10.56 -10.82
CA PRO A 163 -11.62 -10.43 -10.50
C PRO A 163 -10.80 -9.78 -11.62
#